data_AF-A0ABD5WGD1-F1
#
_entry.id   AF-A0ABD5WGD1-F1
#
_cell.length_a   1.000
_cell.length_b   1.000
_cell.length_c   1.000
_cell.angle_alpha   90.00
_cell.angle_beta   90.00
_cell.angle_gamma   90.00
#
_symmetry.space_group_name_H-M   'P 1'
#
loop_
_entity.id
_entity.type
_entity.pdbx_description
1 polymer ?
#
loop_
_entity_poly.entity_id
_entity_poly.type
_entity_poly.pdbx_seq_one_letter_code
_entity_poly.pdbx_strand_id
1 'polypeptide(L)'
;MERIVQKTLADYLADDSWSRGRIEAELDDQFVFERPDRRTVTLVDILEEPVSEVEVEDGKSVLKYARQEYGDRFAERIDDTEPTVLVSFDSGDIYSAAPSLLRYAPTDKRPDEVSQLAAFGPEERWQRTREFLDVVRGFEIGNVDVTVDTDPIRREVSRYGYPTLWFGRDEAVKMAVGMENQTRPGQKITEEYWNPIKSGYLEKFGPRRTFGDLIETALVFPDEEYEAALEAYESIRNYTEEKLGLRLNERPAPFAYDVEEDVAEPGGLGTVRYHSRVSP
;
A
#
# COMPACT_ATOMS: atom_id res chain seq x y z
N MET A 1 -13.56 -12.09 17.16
CA MET A 1 -13.27 -11.08 16.12
C MET A 1 -12.96 -9.80 16.86
N GLU A 2 -11.68 -9.49 17.04
CA GLU A 2 -11.28 -8.20 17.60
C GLU A 2 -11.67 -7.13 16.57
N ARG A 3 -12.54 -6.19 16.95
CA ARG A 3 -12.73 -4.97 16.15
C ARG A 3 -11.37 -4.30 16.11
N ILE A 4 -10.83 -4.06 14.92
CA ILE A 4 -9.70 -3.15 14.77
C ILE A 4 -10.24 -1.77 15.18
N VAL A 5 -9.92 -1.35 16.40
CA VAL A 5 -10.25 -0.02 16.91
C VAL A 5 -9.27 0.94 16.22
N GLN A 6 -9.77 1.76 15.30
CA GLN A 6 -8.97 2.83 14.72
C GLN A 6 -8.56 3.79 15.84
N LYS A 7 -7.25 4.03 15.96
CA LYS A 7 -6.67 4.94 16.94
C LYS A 7 -7.14 6.37 16.68
N THR A 8 -7.42 7.07 17.77
CA THR A 8 -7.67 8.50 17.85
C THR A 8 -6.35 9.25 18.10
N LEU A 9 -6.35 10.58 17.95
CA LEU A 9 -5.19 11.40 18.31
C LEU A 9 -4.84 11.23 19.79
N ALA A 10 -5.84 11.08 20.67
CA ALA A 10 -5.60 10.80 22.09
C ALA A 10 -4.78 9.50 22.30
N ASP A 11 -5.03 8.46 21.51
CA ASP A 11 -4.29 7.20 21.59
C ASP A 11 -2.81 7.34 21.18
N TYR A 12 -2.50 8.31 20.31
CA TYR A 12 -1.11 8.63 19.96
C TYR A 12 -0.47 9.49 21.05
N LEU A 13 -1.18 10.51 21.54
CA LEU A 13 -0.67 11.43 22.57
C LEU A 13 -0.49 10.77 23.94
N ALA A 14 -1.15 9.65 24.21
CA ALA A 14 -0.93 8.85 25.41
C ALA A 14 0.46 8.18 25.46
N ASP A 15 1.21 8.16 24.36
CA ASP A 15 2.58 7.67 24.26
C ASP A 15 3.53 8.86 24.09
N ASP A 16 4.35 9.13 25.12
CA ASP A 16 5.31 10.24 25.18
C ASP A 16 6.31 10.29 24.00
N SER A 17 6.43 9.20 23.22
CA SER A 17 7.24 9.20 22.00
C SER A 17 6.58 9.90 20.81
N TRP A 18 5.30 10.31 20.92
CA TRP A 18 4.56 11.04 19.91
C TRP A 18 4.54 12.54 20.19
N SER A 19 5.45 13.26 19.54
CA SER A 19 5.44 14.72 19.50
C SER A 19 4.66 15.25 18.29
N ARG A 20 4.32 16.55 18.30
CA ARG A 20 3.72 17.25 17.15
C ARG A 20 4.51 17.00 15.86
N GLY A 21 5.84 17.14 15.90
CA GLY A 21 6.70 16.89 14.73
C GLY A 21 6.65 15.44 14.23
N ARG A 22 6.46 14.46 15.12
CA ARG A 22 6.27 13.07 14.71
C ARG A 22 4.90 12.82 14.08
N ILE A 23 3.86 13.47 14.60
CA ILE A 23 2.51 13.41 14.02
C ILE A 23 2.53 13.98 12.59
N GLU A 24 3.21 15.09 12.35
CA GLU A 24 3.38 15.63 10.99
C GLU A 24 4.14 14.67 10.06
N ALA A 25 5.26 14.15 10.54
CA ALA A 25 6.14 13.29 9.78
C ALA A 25 5.46 11.96 9.40
N GLU A 26 4.71 11.35 10.32
CA GLU A 26 4.16 10.00 10.15
C GLU A 26 2.67 9.97 9.78
N LEU A 27 1.89 10.99 10.14
CA LEU A 27 0.42 11.02 9.98
C LEU A 27 -0.07 12.19 9.11
N ASP A 28 0.80 13.05 8.60
CA ASP A 28 0.45 14.16 7.70
C ASP A 28 -0.54 15.18 8.28
N ASP A 29 -0.67 15.23 9.60
CA ASP A 29 -1.61 16.08 10.33
C ASP A 29 -3.08 15.93 9.94
N GLN A 30 -3.48 14.93 9.15
CA GLN A 30 -4.84 14.78 8.64
C GLN A 30 -5.66 13.83 9.53
N PHE A 31 -6.80 14.32 10.01
CA PHE A 31 -7.70 13.57 10.89
C PHE A 31 -9.15 13.70 10.45
N VAL A 32 -9.94 12.64 10.64
CA VAL A 32 -11.41 12.69 10.56
C VAL A 32 -11.95 13.10 11.92
N PHE A 33 -12.59 14.26 11.97
CA PHE A 33 -13.27 14.76 13.16
C PHE A 33 -14.63 14.06 13.32
N GLU A 34 -14.74 13.22 14.34
CA GLU A 34 -15.96 12.48 14.69
C GLU A 34 -16.97 13.35 15.44
N ARG A 35 -17.79 14.04 14.65
CA ARG A 35 -18.97 14.82 15.06
C ARG A 35 -20.18 14.42 14.20
N PRO A 36 -21.41 14.94 14.42
CA PRO A 36 -22.58 14.57 13.63
C PRO A 36 -22.36 14.73 12.11
N ASP A 37 -21.67 15.78 11.70
CA ASP A 37 -21.18 16.00 10.34
C ASP A 37 -19.68 15.69 10.25
N ARG A 38 -19.34 14.43 9.98
CA ARG A 38 -17.94 13.99 9.87
C ARG A 38 -17.23 14.74 8.75
N ARG A 39 -16.07 15.31 9.08
CA ARG A 39 -15.21 16.05 8.14
C ARG A 39 -13.75 15.78 8.43
N THR A 40 -12.93 15.90 7.39
CA THR A 40 -11.48 15.90 7.54
C THR A 40 -11.02 17.27 8.03
N VAL A 41 -10.02 17.27 8.90
CA VAL A 41 -9.37 18.45 9.46
C VAL A 41 -7.87 18.25 9.48
N THR A 42 -7.13 19.36 9.50
CA THR A 42 -5.68 19.36 9.69
C THR A 42 -5.35 19.77 11.12
N LEU A 43 -4.51 19.00 11.81
CA LEU A 43 -3.97 19.35 13.12
C LEU A 43 -3.03 20.55 12.98
N VAL A 44 -3.38 21.64 13.64
CA VAL A 44 -2.57 22.86 13.68
C VAL A 44 -1.61 22.77 14.85
N ASP A 45 -2.12 22.60 16.07
CA ASP A 45 -1.31 22.64 17.28
C ASP A 45 -1.90 21.81 18.42
N ILE A 46 -1.09 21.57 19.46
CA ILE A 46 -1.46 20.88 20.69
C ILE A 46 -1.21 21.82 21.86
N LEU A 47 -2.27 22.16 22.60
CA LEU A 47 -2.22 23.02 23.77
C LEU A 47 -1.93 22.18 25.02
N GLU A 48 -1.28 22.78 26.02
CA GLU A 48 -1.05 22.11 27.31
C GLU A 48 -2.33 22.05 28.14
N GLU A 49 -3.25 23.00 27.93
CA GLU A 49 -4.48 23.12 28.69
C GLU A 49 -5.50 22.03 28.31
N PRO A 50 -6.16 21.41 29.30
CA PRO A 50 -7.10 20.33 29.07
C PRO A 50 -8.39 20.83 28.41
N VAL A 51 -9.08 19.92 27.72
CA VAL A 51 -10.38 20.18 27.05
C VAL A 51 -11.50 20.65 28.00
N SER A 52 -11.31 20.46 29.30
CA SER A 52 -12.20 20.95 30.35
C SER A 52 -12.01 22.44 30.69
N GLU A 53 -10.85 23.02 30.34
CA GLU A 53 -10.46 24.39 30.68
C GLU A 53 -10.48 25.35 29.48
N VAL A 54 -10.14 24.89 28.27
CA VAL A 54 -10.11 25.75 27.08
C VAL A 54 -11.53 26.07 26.60
N GLU A 55 -11.86 27.36 26.53
CA GLU A 55 -13.16 27.85 26.06
C GLU A 55 -13.20 28.00 24.54
N VAL A 56 -14.33 27.59 23.94
CA VAL A 56 -14.67 27.85 22.53
C VAL A 56 -15.55 29.08 22.39
N GLU A 57 -15.83 29.51 21.14
CA GLU A 57 -16.83 30.53 20.84
C GLU A 57 -18.16 30.17 21.53
N ASP A 58 -18.62 31.02 22.47
CA ASP A 58 -19.70 30.85 23.47
C ASP A 58 -19.26 30.69 24.93
N GLY A 59 -17.95 30.71 25.23
CA GLY A 59 -17.44 30.66 26.62
C GLY A 59 -17.70 29.31 27.31
N LYS A 60 -17.89 28.25 26.52
CA LYS A 60 -18.04 26.87 27.01
C LYS A 60 -16.72 26.16 26.81
N SER A 61 -16.35 25.28 27.74
CA SER A 61 -15.21 24.40 27.49
C SER A 61 -15.47 23.47 26.31
N VAL A 62 -14.42 22.98 25.64
CA VAL A 62 -14.51 22.04 24.50
C VAL A 62 -15.43 20.85 24.83
N LEU A 63 -15.28 20.25 26.02
CA LEU A 63 -16.14 19.15 26.47
C LEU A 63 -17.61 19.56 26.61
N LYS A 64 -17.90 20.72 27.21
CA LYS A 64 -19.27 21.22 27.36
C LYS A 64 -19.91 21.53 26.02
N TYR A 65 -19.14 22.11 25.11
CA TYR A 65 -19.59 22.39 23.74
C TYR A 65 -19.92 21.08 23.01
N ALA A 66 -19.04 20.08 23.06
CA ALA A 66 -19.28 18.78 22.43
C ALA A 66 -20.55 18.10 22.96
N ARG A 67 -20.80 18.15 24.28
CA ARG A 67 -22.03 17.58 24.87
C ARG A 67 -23.29 18.26 24.33
N GLN A 68 -23.26 19.58 24.19
CA GLN A 68 -24.41 20.35 23.74
C GLN A 68 -24.65 20.23 22.23
N GLU A 69 -23.61 20.40 21.42
CA GLU A 69 -23.73 20.52 19.96
C GLU A 69 -23.63 19.17 19.24
N TYR A 70 -22.81 18.25 19.75
CA TYR A 70 -22.60 16.93 19.11
C TYR A 70 -23.49 15.85 19.73
N GLY A 71 -23.81 16.00 21.02
CA GLY A 71 -24.63 15.09 21.82
C GLY A 71 -23.82 14.14 22.70
N ASP A 72 -24.48 13.57 23.71
CA ASP A 72 -23.84 12.77 24.78
C ASP A 72 -22.97 11.64 24.25
N ARG A 73 -23.39 10.96 23.18
CA ARG A 73 -22.64 9.84 22.57
C ARG A 73 -21.19 10.19 22.17
N PHE A 74 -20.92 11.46 21.87
CA PHE A 74 -19.57 11.92 21.53
C PHE A 74 -18.86 12.45 22.76
N ALA A 75 -19.55 13.21 23.61
CA ALA A 75 -18.97 13.76 24.83
C ALA A 75 -18.52 12.69 25.83
N GLU A 76 -19.22 11.55 25.91
CA GLU A 76 -18.82 10.41 26.74
C GLU A 76 -17.50 9.76 26.33
N ARG A 77 -16.98 10.08 25.13
CA ARG A 77 -15.71 9.54 24.62
C ARG A 77 -14.53 10.45 24.89
N ILE A 78 -14.77 11.67 25.39
CA ILE A 78 -13.73 12.66 25.66
C ILE A 78 -13.27 12.46 27.11
N ASP A 79 -11.97 12.27 27.31
CA ASP A 79 -11.37 12.37 28.64
C ASP A 79 -11.28 13.86 29.01
N ASP A 80 -11.71 14.26 30.20
CA ASP A 80 -11.71 15.67 30.59
C ASP A 80 -10.30 16.22 30.90
N THR A 81 -9.32 15.32 31.02
CA THR A 81 -7.91 15.63 31.25
C THR A 81 -7.05 15.62 29.98
N GLU A 82 -7.59 15.19 28.84
CA GLU A 82 -6.82 15.19 27.59
C GLU A 82 -6.52 16.63 27.14
N PRO A 83 -5.34 16.86 26.50
CA PRO A 83 -4.97 18.19 26.04
C PRO A 83 -5.94 18.68 24.97
N THR A 84 -6.10 20.00 24.89
CA THR A 84 -6.87 20.61 23.79
C THR A 84 -6.01 20.68 22.53
N VAL A 85 -6.60 20.41 21.37
CA VAL A 85 -5.90 20.58 20.09
C VAL A 85 -6.58 21.62 19.22
N LEU A 86 -5.77 22.32 18.41
CA LEU A 86 -6.25 23.24 17.40
C LEU A 86 -6.28 22.53 16.06
N VAL A 87 -7.43 22.57 15.39
CA VAL A 87 -7.63 21.96 14.07
C VAL A 87 -8.15 22.99 13.09
N SER A 88 -7.78 22.85 11.81
CA SER A 88 -8.27 23.69 10.73
C SER A 88 -9.09 22.86 9.75
N PHE A 89 -10.22 23.41 9.31
CA PHE A 89 -10.95 22.87 8.15
C PHE A 89 -10.37 23.44 6.85
N ASP A 90 -10.77 22.89 5.70
CA ASP A 90 -10.39 23.43 4.39
C ASP A 90 -10.79 24.91 4.18
N SER A 91 -11.71 25.45 4.98
CA SER A 91 -12.06 26.87 4.98
C SER A 91 -10.96 27.78 5.55
N GLY A 92 -9.99 27.21 6.29
CA GLY A 92 -8.92 27.93 6.99
C GLY A 92 -9.28 28.36 8.42
N ASP A 93 -10.51 28.12 8.86
CA ASP A 93 -10.97 28.45 10.20
C ASP A 93 -10.38 27.47 11.22
N ILE A 94 -9.82 28.00 12.31
CA ILE A 94 -9.20 27.21 13.39
C ILE A 94 -10.21 27.00 14.52
N TYR A 95 -10.32 25.75 14.98
CA TYR A 95 -11.21 25.34 16.05
C TYR A 95 -10.47 24.54 17.13
N SER A 96 -10.88 24.71 18.38
CA SER A 96 -10.45 23.83 19.47
C SER A 96 -11.25 22.53 19.45
N ALA A 97 -10.56 21.40 19.57
CA ALA A 97 -11.14 20.07 19.53
C ALA A 97 -10.52 19.17 20.59
N ALA A 98 -11.24 18.07 20.86
CA ALA A 98 -10.82 17.00 21.73
C ALA A 98 -10.08 15.92 20.89
N PRO A 99 -8.81 15.59 21.19
CA PRO A 99 -8.06 14.52 20.53
C PRO A 99 -8.81 13.18 20.41
N SER A 100 -9.64 12.82 21.39
CA SER A 100 -10.43 11.58 21.38
C SER A 100 -11.53 11.55 20.31
N LEU A 101 -11.85 12.70 19.73
CA LEU A 101 -12.77 12.83 18.60
C LEU A 101 -12.04 12.91 17.24
N LEU A 102 -10.71 12.93 17.21
CA LEU A 102 -9.94 12.99 15.98
C LEU A 102 -9.42 11.60 15.63
N ARG A 103 -10.02 10.94 14.65
CA ARG A 103 -9.48 9.67 14.13
C ARG A 103 -8.46 9.94 13.06
N TYR A 104 -7.37 9.17 13.04
CA TYR A 104 -6.41 9.28 11.96
C TYR A 104 -7.10 9.11 10.60
N ALA A 105 -6.91 10.08 9.71
CA ALA A 105 -7.40 9.96 8.35
C ALA A 105 -6.42 9.10 7.55
N PRO A 106 -6.88 8.09 6.82
CA PRO A 106 -6.09 7.39 5.81
C PRO A 106 -5.29 8.38 4.94
N THR A 107 -3.96 8.39 5.02
CA THR A 107 -3.10 9.20 4.13
C THR A 107 -2.11 8.35 3.35
N ASP A 108 -1.55 8.94 2.28
CA ASP A 108 -0.54 8.31 1.43
C ASP A 108 0.76 7.99 2.18
N LYS A 109 0.98 8.57 3.37
CA LYS A 109 2.13 8.29 4.23
C LYS A 109 2.02 6.95 4.98
N ARG A 110 0.82 6.40 5.15
CA ARG A 110 0.58 5.06 5.73
C ARG A 110 -0.37 4.23 4.87
N PRO A 111 0.02 3.92 3.62
CA PRO A 111 -0.82 3.15 2.70
C PRO A 111 -1.08 1.73 3.22
N ASP A 112 -0.18 1.20 4.05
CA ASP A 112 -0.27 -0.15 4.61
C ASP A 112 -1.46 -0.30 5.57
N GLU A 113 -1.77 0.72 6.38
CA GLU A 113 -2.91 0.65 7.31
C GLU A 113 -4.23 0.65 6.54
N VAL A 114 -4.34 1.48 5.50
CA VAL A 114 -5.53 1.54 4.63
C VAL A 114 -5.66 0.27 3.80
N SER A 115 -4.55 -0.20 3.23
CA SER A 115 -4.51 -1.39 2.39
C SER A 115 -4.82 -2.64 3.20
N GLN A 116 -4.30 -2.78 4.43
CA GLN A 116 -4.64 -3.89 5.32
C GLN A 116 -6.10 -3.84 5.77
N LEU A 117 -6.63 -2.64 6.07
CA LEU A 117 -8.02 -2.46 6.46
C LEU A 117 -9.02 -2.68 5.32
N ALA A 118 -8.61 -2.48 4.06
CA ALA A 118 -9.43 -2.68 2.87
C ALA A 118 -9.19 -4.05 2.19
N ALA A 119 -8.13 -4.78 2.56
CA ALA A 119 -7.78 -6.08 2.01
C ALA A 119 -8.65 -7.19 2.57
N PHE A 120 -9.86 -7.29 2.06
CA PHE A 120 -10.77 -8.39 2.38
C PHE A 120 -10.59 -9.56 1.41
N GLY A 121 -10.60 -10.78 1.95
CA GLY A 121 -10.72 -12.00 1.13
C GLY A 121 -12.05 -12.00 0.34
N PRO A 122 -12.19 -12.81 -0.73
CA PRO A 122 -13.42 -12.85 -1.52
C PRO A 122 -14.68 -13.16 -0.67
N GLU A 123 -14.58 -14.12 0.23
CA GLU A 123 -15.67 -14.52 1.13
C GLU A 123 -16.02 -13.42 2.13
N GLU A 124 -15.02 -12.75 2.71
CA GLU A 124 -15.22 -11.65 3.65
C GLU A 124 -15.85 -10.43 2.94
N ARG A 125 -15.40 -10.10 1.72
CA ARG A 125 -16.04 -9.06 0.90
C ARG A 125 -17.50 -9.35 0.66
N TRP A 126 -17.82 -10.60 0.32
CA TRP A 126 -19.21 -11.00 0.08
C TRP A 126 -20.04 -10.95 1.37
N GLN A 127 -19.48 -11.35 2.51
CA GLN A 127 -20.14 -11.23 3.81
C GLN A 127 -20.46 -9.76 4.15
N ARG A 128 -19.49 -8.87 4.05
CA ARG A 128 -19.68 -7.43 4.31
C ARG A 128 -20.67 -6.79 3.33
N THR A 129 -20.66 -7.22 2.07
CA THR A 129 -21.65 -6.78 1.07
C THR A 129 -23.06 -7.19 1.50
N ARG A 130 -23.26 -8.42 1.96
CA ARG A 130 -24.56 -8.88 2.47
C ARG A 130 -25.03 -8.07 3.69
N GLU A 131 -24.12 -7.81 4.64
CA GLU A 131 -24.42 -6.97 5.82
C GLU A 131 -24.84 -5.56 5.41
N PHE A 132 -24.21 -4.98 4.40
CA PHE A 132 -24.60 -3.68 3.85
C PHE A 132 -25.97 -3.73 3.16
N LEU A 133 -26.23 -4.74 2.33
CA LEU A 133 -27.52 -4.93 1.66
C LEU A 133 -28.67 -5.11 2.67
N ASP A 134 -28.40 -5.75 3.81
CA ASP A 134 -29.35 -5.89 4.92
C ASP A 134 -29.72 -4.55 5.58
N VAL A 135 -28.84 -3.55 5.53
CA VAL A 135 -29.11 -2.19 6.05
C VAL A 135 -29.93 -1.37 5.06
N VAL A 136 -29.68 -1.53 3.76
CA VAL A 136 -30.33 -0.74 2.70
C VAL A 136 -31.70 -1.31 2.31
N ARG A 137 -32.17 -2.38 2.97
CA ARG A 137 -33.42 -3.13 2.70
C ARG A 137 -34.58 -2.26 2.19
N GLY A 138 -34.70 -2.21 0.88
CA GLY A 138 -35.73 -1.45 0.18
C GLY A 138 -35.51 0.06 0.30
N PHE A 139 -35.46 0.75 -0.83
CA PHE A 139 -35.50 2.21 -0.83
C PHE A 139 -36.57 2.70 -1.79
N GLU A 140 -37.25 3.76 -1.38
CA GLU A 140 -38.23 4.44 -2.21
C GLU A 140 -37.49 5.38 -3.17
N ILE A 141 -37.68 5.18 -4.48
CA ILE A 141 -37.33 6.19 -5.47
C ILE A 141 -38.63 6.84 -5.93
N GLY A 142 -38.95 7.98 -5.33
CA GLY A 142 -40.25 8.65 -5.56
C GLY A 142 -41.39 7.81 -5.00
N ASN A 143 -42.19 7.20 -5.89
CA ASN A 143 -43.38 6.42 -5.51
C ASN A 143 -43.17 4.91 -5.74
N VAL A 144 -41.94 4.48 -6.03
CA VAL A 144 -41.62 3.11 -6.39
C VAL A 144 -40.82 2.48 -5.26
N ASP A 145 -41.40 1.46 -4.65
CA ASP A 145 -40.68 0.54 -3.77
C ASP A 145 -39.76 -0.35 -4.59
N VAL A 146 -38.45 -0.15 -4.43
CA VAL A 146 -37.44 -0.99 -5.07
C VAL A 146 -36.90 -1.97 -4.04
N THR A 147 -37.12 -3.27 -4.26
CA THR A 147 -36.48 -4.32 -3.47
C THR A 147 -35.10 -4.62 -4.03
N VAL A 148 -34.09 -4.63 -3.17
CA VAL A 148 -32.73 -5.02 -3.53
C VAL A 148 -32.59 -6.53 -3.34
N ASP A 149 -32.24 -7.25 -4.41
CA ASP A 149 -31.93 -8.68 -4.33
C ASP A 149 -30.61 -8.87 -3.55
N THR A 150 -30.65 -9.77 -2.57
CA THR A 150 -29.50 -10.08 -1.70
C THR A 150 -28.62 -11.20 -2.27
N ASP A 151 -29.11 -11.93 -3.28
CA ASP A 151 -28.35 -12.99 -3.94
C ASP A 151 -27.53 -12.45 -5.13
N PRO A 152 -26.31 -12.96 -5.34
CA PRO A 152 -25.49 -12.53 -6.45
C PRO A 152 -26.03 -13.11 -7.75
N ILE A 153 -26.07 -12.28 -8.80
CA ILE A 153 -26.42 -12.73 -10.14
C ILE A 153 -25.35 -13.74 -10.61
N ARG A 154 -25.74 -15.01 -10.73
CA ARG A 154 -24.86 -16.05 -11.26
C ARG A 154 -24.84 -15.97 -12.78
N ARG A 155 -23.70 -15.58 -13.35
CA ARG A 155 -23.43 -15.72 -14.78
C ARG A 155 -22.56 -16.95 -15.02
N GLU A 156 -22.67 -17.56 -16.20
CA GLU A 156 -21.72 -18.57 -16.62
C GLU A 156 -20.33 -17.94 -16.70
N VAL A 157 -19.39 -18.47 -15.92
CA VAL A 157 -18.00 -18.03 -15.91
C VAL A 157 -17.18 -19.12 -16.58
N SER A 158 -16.65 -18.84 -17.76
CA SER A 158 -15.60 -19.67 -18.38
C SER A 158 -14.25 -19.36 -17.75
N ARG A 159 -13.45 -20.39 -17.43
CA ARG A 159 -12.05 -20.24 -17.02
C ARG A 159 -11.15 -20.50 -18.22
N TYR A 160 -10.16 -19.65 -18.46
CA TYR A 160 -9.09 -19.95 -19.40
C TYR A 160 -8.20 -21.04 -18.78
N GLY A 161 -7.94 -22.11 -19.55
CA GLY A 161 -6.99 -23.14 -19.13
C GLY A 161 -5.56 -22.64 -19.14
N TYR A 162 -4.69 -23.29 -18.37
CA TYR A 162 -3.25 -23.02 -18.40
C TYR A 162 -2.67 -23.42 -19.77
N PRO A 163 -1.84 -22.57 -20.38
CA PRO A 163 -1.27 -22.87 -21.68
C PRO A 163 -0.25 -24.01 -21.59
N THR A 164 -0.02 -24.68 -22.72
CA THR A 164 1.15 -25.54 -22.88
C THR A 164 2.35 -24.65 -23.17
N LEU A 165 3.48 -24.88 -22.49
CA LEU A 165 4.75 -24.23 -22.77
C LEU A 165 5.74 -25.24 -23.35
N TRP A 166 6.61 -24.78 -24.25
CA TRP A 166 7.69 -25.57 -24.84
C TRP A 166 9.04 -24.98 -24.46
N PHE A 167 9.99 -25.84 -24.11
CA PHE A 167 11.32 -25.45 -23.61
C PHE A 167 12.41 -26.12 -24.41
N GLY A 168 13.60 -25.52 -24.39
CA GLY A 168 14.78 -26.04 -25.07
C GLY A 168 14.63 -26.22 -26.57
N ARG A 169 15.62 -26.86 -27.19
CA ARG A 169 15.61 -27.10 -28.65
C ARG A 169 14.72 -28.28 -29.05
N ASP A 170 14.47 -29.20 -28.13
CA ASP A 170 13.68 -30.41 -28.33
C ASP A 170 12.18 -30.12 -28.18
N GLU A 171 11.40 -30.42 -29.23
CA GLU A 171 9.96 -30.20 -29.26
C GLU A 171 9.18 -31.14 -28.33
N ALA A 172 9.80 -32.23 -27.86
CA ALA A 172 9.22 -33.13 -26.89
C ALA A 172 9.17 -32.54 -25.47
N VAL A 173 9.98 -31.50 -25.20
CA VAL A 173 10.04 -30.85 -23.88
C VAL A 173 8.93 -29.81 -23.79
N LYS A 174 7.78 -30.26 -23.28
CA LYS A 174 6.60 -29.42 -23.05
C LYS A 174 6.05 -29.58 -21.64
N MET A 175 5.45 -28.51 -21.15
CA MET A 175 4.82 -28.41 -19.83
C MET A 175 3.35 -28.05 -20.02
N ALA A 176 2.45 -28.91 -19.56
CA ALA A 176 1.02 -28.65 -19.52
C ALA A 176 0.41 -29.30 -18.27
N VAL A 177 -0.68 -28.73 -17.76
CA VAL A 177 -1.44 -29.32 -16.66
C VAL A 177 -1.89 -30.75 -17.04
N GLY A 178 -1.73 -31.69 -16.11
CA GLY A 178 -2.03 -33.11 -16.28
C GLY A 178 -0.87 -33.96 -16.81
N MET A 179 0.19 -33.35 -17.35
CA MET A 179 1.39 -34.07 -17.79
C MET A 179 2.33 -34.42 -16.64
N GLU A 180 3.20 -35.40 -16.86
CA GLU A 180 4.31 -35.70 -15.93
C GLU A 180 5.35 -34.56 -15.95
N ASN A 181 5.88 -34.24 -14.77
CA ASN A 181 6.91 -33.23 -14.60
C ASN A 181 8.29 -33.79 -15.01
N GLN A 182 8.79 -33.38 -16.18
CA GLN A 182 10.10 -33.79 -16.69
C GLN A 182 11.28 -33.21 -15.88
N THR A 183 11.07 -32.19 -15.06
CA THR A 183 12.11 -31.67 -14.14
C THR A 183 12.19 -32.50 -12.86
N ARG A 184 11.06 -33.08 -12.43
CA ARG A 184 10.92 -33.94 -11.24
C ARG A 184 10.04 -35.16 -11.56
N PRO A 185 10.62 -36.22 -12.13
CA PRO A 185 9.88 -37.43 -12.51
C PRO A 185 9.06 -38.01 -11.34
N GLY A 186 7.88 -38.55 -11.63
CA GLY A 186 6.94 -39.04 -10.62
C GLY A 186 5.99 -37.98 -10.03
N GLN A 187 6.17 -36.69 -10.35
CA GLN A 187 5.21 -35.63 -10.01
C GLN A 187 4.35 -35.28 -11.24
N LYS A 188 3.02 -35.12 -11.07
CA LYS A 188 2.16 -34.53 -12.12
C LYS A 188 2.11 -33.01 -11.99
N ILE A 189 2.03 -32.33 -13.13
CA ILE A 189 1.82 -30.89 -13.19
C ILE A 189 0.34 -30.60 -12.91
N THR A 190 0.07 -29.86 -11.84
CA THR A 190 -1.27 -29.36 -11.48
C THR A 190 -1.36 -27.86 -11.74
N GLU A 191 -2.57 -27.29 -11.71
CA GLU A 191 -2.78 -25.83 -11.84
C GLU A 191 -2.03 -25.05 -10.75
N GLU A 192 -2.05 -25.55 -9.52
CA GLU A 192 -1.35 -24.97 -8.36
C GLU A 192 0.17 -24.87 -8.59
N TYR A 193 0.77 -25.90 -9.19
CA TYR A 193 2.22 -25.98 -9.35
C TYR A 193 2.72 -25.58 -10.74
N TRP A 194 1.83 -25.27 -11.69
CA TRP A 194 2.23 -24.92 -13.06
C TRP A 194 3.18 -23.70 -13.09
N ASN A 195 2.86 -22.65 -12.33
CA ASN A 195 3.68 -21.43 -12.28
C ASN A 195 5.03 -21.66 -11.59
N PRO A 196 5.08 -22.26 -10.39
CA PRO A 196 6.36 -22.58 -9.74
C PRO A 196 7.27 -23.53 -10.55
N ILE A 197 6.70 -24.52 -11.24
CA ILE A 197 7.47 -25.52 -11.99
C ILE A 197 8.09 -24.94 -13.27
N LYS A 198 7.47 -23.90 -13.86
CA LYS A 198 7.93 -23.24 -15.09
C LYS A 198 9.41 -22.86 -15.05
N SER A 199 9.88 -22.28 -13.94
CA SER A 199 11.27 -21.84 -13.80
C SER A 199 12.24 -23.02 -13.83
N GLY A 200 11.88 -24.14 -13.19
CA GLY A 200 12.70 -25.35 -13.24
C GLY A 200 12.81 -25.94 -14.65
N TYR A 201 11.76 -25.82 -15.48
CA TYR A 201 11.84 -26.22 -16.89
C TYR A 201 12.78 -25.30 -17.67
N LEU A 202 12.67 -23.99 -17.47
CA LEU A 202 13.55 -23.02 -18.12
C LEU A 202 15.01 -23.23 -17.72
N GLU A 203 15.31 -23.48 -16.45
CA GLU A 203 16.68 -23.70 -15.96
C GLU A 203 17.27 -25.04 -16.39
N LYS A 204 16.44 -26.10 -16.49
CA LYS A 204 16.89 -27.44 -16.86
C LYS A 204 17.06 -27.62 -18.36
N PHE A 205 16.14 -27.05 -19.15
CA PHE A 205 16.07 -27.29 -20.60
C PHE A 205 16.39 -26.06 -21.44
N GLY A 206 16.47 -24.87 -20.84
CA GLY A 206 16.74 -23.62 -21.53
C GLY A 206 15.53 -23.05 -22.30
N PRO A 207 15.67 -21.86 -22.88
CA PRO A 207 14.63 -21.26 -23.72
C PRO A 207 14.50 -21.99 -25.07
N ARG A 208 13.33 -21.87 -25.71
CA ARG A 208 13.07 -22.46 -27.04
C ARG A 208 14.01 -21.91 -28.12
N ARG A 209 14.41 -20.65 -27.98
CA ARG A 209 15.34 -19.93 -28.85
C ARG A 209 16.38 -19.23 -27.99
N THR A 210 17.63 -19.35 -28.40
CA THR A 210 18.77 -18.66 -27.80
C THR A 210 19.29 -17.63 -28.79
N PHE A 211 19.77 -16.49 -28.31
CA PHE A 211 20.54 -15.55 -29.11
C PHE A 211 22.00 -15.99 -29.06
N GLY A 212 22.61 -16.26 -30.22
CA GLY A 212 24.01 -16.70 -30.28
C GLY A 212 25.02 -15.56 -30.14
N ASP A 213 24.54 -14.32 -30.26
CA ASP A 213 25.38 -13.13 -30.27
C ASP A 213 25.68 -12.65 -28.85
N LEU A 214 26.83 -11.99 -28.70
CA LEU A 214 27.19 -11.30 -27.47
C LEU A 214 26.25 -10.09 -27.30
N ILE A 215 25.63 -10.00 -26.13
CA ILE A 215 24.78 -8.87 -25.75
C ILE A 215 25.64 -7.85 -25.03
N GLU A 216 25.73 -6.64 -25.59
CA GLU A 216 26.39 -5.51 -24.95
C GLU A 216 25.50 -4.91 -23.85
N THR A 217 26.07 -4.75 -22.67
CA THR A 217 25.39 -4.22 -21.49
C THR A 217 26.16 -3.07 -20.87
N ALA A 218 25.41 -2.15 -20.27
CA ALA A 218 25.91 -1.05 -19.46
C ALA A 218 25.44 -1.25 -18.02
N LEU A 219 26.31 -0.94 -17.05
CA LEU A 219 26.02 -1.01 -15.62
C LEU A 219 25.86 0.41 -15.11
N VAL A 220 24.66 0.73 -14.61
CA VAL A 220 24.33 2.03 -14.04
C VAL A 220 24.21 1.87 -12.53
N PHE A 221 24.96 2.64 -11.74
CA PHE A 221 25.07 2.44 -10.29
C PHE A 221 25.29 3.76 -9.54
N PRO A 222 24.85 3.88 -8.27
CA PRO A 222 25.22 5.00 -7.40
C PRO A 222 26.74 5.07 -7.22
N ASP A 223 27.31 6.27 -7.13
CA ASP A 223 28.77 6.50 -7.13
C ASP A 223 29.57 5.67 -6.08
N GLU A 224 28.93 5.32 -4.97
CA GLU A 224 29.52 4.56 -3.85
C GLU A 224 29.34 3.03 -3.97
N GLU A 225 28.54 2.55 -4.92
CA GLU A 225 28.04 1.15 -4.96
C GLU A 225 28.61 0.32 -6.14
N TYR A 226 29.73 0.75 -6.72
CA TYR A 226 30.31 0.09 -7.90
C TYR A 226 30.60 -1.41 -7.69
N GLU A 227 31.21 -1.77 -6.56
CA GLU A 227 31.59 -3.16 -6.29
C GLU A 227 30.37 -4.07 -6.13
N ALA A 228 29.35 -3.62 -5.40
CA ALA A 228 28.10 -4.35 -5.22
C ALA A 228 27.34 -4.49 -6.56
N ALA A 229 27.32 -3.43 -7.37
CA ALA A 229 26.73 -3.47 -8.70
C ALA A 229 27.46 -4.45 -9.63
N LEU A 230 28.79 -4.50 -9.57
CA LEU A 230 29.60 -5.42 -10.37
C LEU A 230 29.39 -6.87 -9.95
N GLU A 231 29.34 -7.15 -8.64
CA GLU A 231 29.04 -8.49 -8.13
C GLU A 231 27.65 -8.97 -8.58
N ALA A 232 26.64 -8.10 -8.49
CA ALA A 232 25.30 -8.39 -8.98
C ALA A 232 25.29 -8.67 -10.49
N TYR A 233 26.03 -7.87 -11.27
CA TYR A 233 26.19 -8.09 -12.71
C TYR A 233 26.83 -9.44 -13.03
N GLU A 234 27.92 -9.80 -12.36
CA GLU A 234 28.61 -11.08 -12.58
C GLU A 234 27.70 -12.27 -12.23
N SER A 235 26.90 -12.16 -11.16
CA SER A 235 25.91 -13.16 -10.81
C SER A 235 24.85 -13.34 -11.91
N ILE A 236 24.31 -12.24 -12.44
CA ILE A 236 23.35 -12.25 -13.56
C ILE A 236 23.99 -12.84 -14.82
N ARG A 237 25.21 -12.42 -15.17
CA ARG A 237 25.95 -12.93 -16.33
C ARG A 237 26.13 -14.45 -16.23
N ASN A 238 26.61 -14.93 -15.09
CA ASN A 238 26.86 -16.36 -14.88
C ASN A 238 25.54 -17.16 -14.94
N TYR A 239 24.47 -16.67 -14.31
CA TYR A 239 23.16 -17.34 -14.36
C TYR A 239 22.59 -17.39 -15.78
N THR A 240 22.63 -16.27 -16.50
CA THR A 240 22.07 -16.17 -17.86
C THR A 240 22.86 -17.00 -18.87
N GLU A 241 24.18 -17.07 -18.73
CA GLU A 241 25.01 -17.93 -19.57
C GLU A 241 24.78 -19.43 -19.25
N GLU A 242 24.81 -19.80 -17.98
CA GLU A 242 24.68 -21.21 -17.57
C GLU A 242 23.27 -21.77 -17.84
N LYS A 243 22.23 -21.01 -17.50
CA LYS A 243 20.84 -21.51 -17.52
C LYS A 243 20.08 -21.15 -18.78
N LEU A 244 20.38 -20.00 -19.40
CA LEU A 244 19.63 -19.49 -20.54
C LEU A 244 20.42 -19.52 -21.85
N GLY A 245 21.73 -19.82 -21.79
CA GLY A 245 22.60 -19.78 -22.95
C GLY A 245 22.74 -18.38 -23.56
N LEU A 246 22.54 -17.33 -22.75
CA LEU A 246 22.69 -15.94 -23.16
C LEU A 246 24.07 -15.44 -22.74
N ARG A 247 24.80 -14.85 -23.67
CA ARG A 247 26.15 -14.34 -23.42
C ARG A 247 26.11 -12.83 -23.27
N LEU A 248 26.40 -12.34 -22.07
CA LEU A 248 26.62 -10.92 -21.83
C LEU A 248 28.13 -10.62 -21.88
N ASN A 249 28.52 -9.40 -22.24
CA ASN A 249 29.91 -8.96 -22.23
C ASN A 249 30.57 -9.13 -20.85
N GLU A 250 31.81 -9.59 -20.80
CA GLU A 250 32.50 -9.81 -19.52
C GLU A 250 32.59 -8.54 -18.67
N ARG A 251 32.80 -7.39 -19.33
CA ARG A 251 32.93 -6.08 -18.72
C ARG A 251 31.82 -5.15 -19.23
N PRO A 252 30.80 -4.83 -18.40
CA PRO A 252 29.76 -3.89 -18.76
C PRO A 252 30.33 -2.47 -18.79
N ALA A 253 29.78 -1.60 -19.64
CA ALA A 253 30.16 -0.19 -19.65
C ALA A 253 29.68 0.48 -18.35
N PRO A 254 30.56 1.05 -17.50
CA PRO A 254 30.16 1.57 -16.19
C PRO A 254 29.71 3.05 -16.27
N PHE A 255 28.54 3.33 -15.72
CA PHE A 255 27.97 4.66 -15.58
C PHE A 255 27.59 4.89 -14.12
N ALA A 256 28.37 5.74 -13.45
CA ALA A 256 28.07 6.13 -12.10
C ALA A 256 27.08 7.31 -12.12
N TYR A 257 26.17 7.37 -11.16
CA TYR A 257 25.28 8.51 -10.97
C TYR A 257 25.28 8.96 -9.52
N ASP A 258 25.08 10.27 -9.38
CA ASP A 258 24.78 10.90 -8.11
C ASP A 258 23.37 11.49 -8.19
N VAL A 259 22.64 11.39 -7.09
CA VAL A 259 21.33 12.04 -6.95
C VAL A 259 21.61 13.34 -6.22
N GLU A 260 21.72 14.44 -6.97
CA GLU A 260 21.63 15.74 -6.34
C GLU A 260 20.21 15.86 -5.77
N GLU A 261 20.08 15.79 -4.44
CA GLU A 261 18.92 16.34 -3.75
C GLU A 261 18.96 17.85 -3.98
N ASP A 262 18.44 18.29 -5.13
CA ASP A 262 18.02 19.66 -5.29
C ASP A 262 17.02 19.92 -4.15
N VAL A 263 17.39 20.83 -3.24
CA VAL A 263 16.49 21.40 -2.24
C VAL A 263 15.44 22.19 -3.02
N ALA A 264 14.48 21.49 -3.60
CA ALA A 264 13.38 22.04 -4.37
C ALA A 264 12.08 21.57 -3.71
N GLU A 265 11.20 22.53 -3.53
CA GLU A 265 9.84 22.48 -3.02
C GLU A 265 9.12 21.13 -3.22
N PRO A 266 8.19 20.76 -2.30
CA PRO A 266 7.49 19.48 -2.36
C PRO A 266 6.85 19.27 -3.74
N GLY A 267 7.41 18.32 -4.51
CA GLY A 267 6.98 17.98 -5.88
C GLY A 267 8.07 18.06 -6.97
N GLY A 268 9.31 18.47 -6.65
CA GLY A 268 10.42 18.48 -7.60
C GLY A 268 10.91 17.06 -7.98
N LEU A 269 10.95 16.75 -9.27
CA LEU A 269 11.68 15.57 -9.78
C LEU A 269 13.19 15.85 -9.64
N GLY A 270 13.89 15.09 -8.77
CA GLY A 270 15.33 15.23 -8.59
C GLY A 270 16.12 15.08 -9.89
N THR A 271 17.20 15.85 -10.03
CA THR A 271 18.07 15.82 -11.22
C THR A 271 19.12 14.71 -11.05
N VAL A 272 19.07 13.68 -11.90
CA VAL A 272 20.11 12.62 -11.92
C VAL A 272 21.21 13.00 -12.92
N ARG A 273 22.45 13.10 -12.46
CA ARG A 273 23.62 13.30 -13.33
C ARG A 273 24.38 11.99 -13.51
N TYR A 274 24.66 11.65 -14.77
CA TYR A 274 25.44 10.46 -15.13
C TYR A 274 26.86 10.86 -15.51
N HIS A 275 27.84 10.13 -14.97
CA HIS A 275 29.23 10.27 -15.35
C HIS A 275 29.79 8.90 -15.75
N SER A 276 30.37 8.84 -16.94
CA SER A 276 31.09 7.63 -17.39
C SER A 276 32.36 7.52 -16.55
N ARG A 277 32.49 6.47 -15.73
CA ARG A 277 33.79 6.13 -15.13
C ARG A 277 34.64 5.44 -16.20
N VAL A 278 35.38 6.23 -16.98
CA VAL A 278 36.48 5.68 -17.76
C VAL A 278 37.63 5.43 -16.78
N SER A 279 37.72 4.23 -16.20
CA SER A 279 38.92 3.87 -15.43
C SER A 279 40.15 3.91 -16.35
N PRO A 280 41.29 4.48 -15.89
CA PRO A 280 42.57 4.41 -16.59
C PRO A 280 43.13 2.98 -16.69
#